data_AF-B7FV35-F1
#
_entry.id   AF-B7FV35-F1
#
_cell.length_a   1.000
_cell.length_b   1.000
_cell.length_c   1.000
_cell.angle_alpha   90.00
_cell.angle_beta   90.00
_cell.angle_gamma   90.00
#
_symmetry.space_group_name_H-M   'P 1'
#
loop_
_entity.id
_entity.type
_entity.pdbx_description
1 polymer ?
#
loop_
_entity_poly.entity_id
_entity_poly.type
_entity_poly.pdbx_seq_one_letter_code
_entity_poly.pdbx_strand_id
1 'polypeptide(L)'
;MPPLTTSKTPTEAEKNLQDKLHDLLTRLSQTMELVKSWPEDKGSPSVHVENATKLIAAIRHIVTALQKVESIVQENTALRRTLQSCAIPTDLLDLLDHGGGVHPDCFSRGLLQEALGQLAGLKRRKLALEMLGSAVQAGLTKKKRTVEADTVLLKRERPELLPGAALDENPAEPSSKRQRIQDTSAP
;
A
#
# COMPACT_ATOMS: atom_id res chain seq x y z
N MET A 1 -19.16 -9.10 1.20
CA MET A 1 -17.94 -9.12 2.03
C MET A 1 -17.24 -10.44 1.76
N PRO A 2 -16.00 -10.45 1.22
CA PRO A 2 -15.25 -11.70 1.16
C PRO A 2 -14.87 -12.13 2.59
N PRO A 3 -14.82 -13.45 2.87
CA PRO A 3 -14.57 -13.97 4.20
C PRO A 3 -13.13 -13.64 4.65
N LEU A 4 -12.98 -13.25 5.92
CA LEU A 4 -11.68 -13.17 6.58
C LEU A 4 -10.98 -14.51 6.43
N THR A 5 -9.82 -14.51 5.76
CA THR A 5 -8.97 -15.69 5.65
C THR A 5 -8.59 -16.16 7.05
N THR A 6 -9.03 -17.36 7.34
CA THR A 6 -8.72 -18.15 8.53
C THR A 6 -7.22 -18.18 8.78
N SER A 7 -6.81 -18.02 10.03
CA SER A 7 -5.44 -18.26 10.50
C SER A 7 -5.08 -19.71 10.18
N LYS A 8 -4.35 -19.91 9.09
CA LYS A 8 -3.84 -21.22 8.69
C LYS A 8 -2.87 -21.67 9.79
N THR A 9 -3.14 -22.80 10.42
CA THR A 9 -2.24 -23.37 11.42
C THR A 9 -0.89 -23.64 10.75
N PRO A 10 0.24 -23.32 11.41
CA PRO A 10 1.55 -23.49 10.80
C PRO A 10 1.77 -24.96 10.47
N THR A 11 2.23 -25.21 9.24
CA THR A 11 2.49 -26.58 8.78
C THR A 11 3.61 -27.20 9.61
N GLU A 12 3.64 -28.54 9.72
CA GLU A 12 4.68 -29.25 10.49
C GLU A 12 6.10 -28.89 10.01
N ALA A 13 6.26 -28.63 8.71
CA ALA A 13 7.50 -28.15 8.12
C ALA A 13 7.89 -26.72 8.59
N GLU A 14 6.93 -25.81 8.74
CA GLU A 14 7.17 -24.45 9.26
C GLU A 14 7.60 -24.49 10.73
N LYS A 15 6.96 -25.34 11.54
CA LYS A 15 7.34 -25.54 12.95
C LYS A 15 8.75 -26.12 13.06
N ASN A 16 9.05 -27.14 12.26
CA ASN A 16 10.40 -27.73 12.23
C ASN A 16 11.45 -26.70 11.80
N LEU A 17 11.15 -25.87 10.79
CA LEU A 17 12.04 -24.77 10.39
C LEU A 17 12.26 -23.79 11.55
N GLN A 18 11.19 -23.38 12.24
CA GLN A 18 11.26 -22.48 13.39
C GLN A 18 12.14 -23.07 14.52
N ASP A 19 11.95 -24.34 14.85
CA ASP A 19 12.76 -25.03 15.86
C ASP A 19 14.24 -25.07 15.47
N LYS A 20 14.56 -25.33 14.19
CA LYS A 20 15.95 -25.31 13.71
C LYS A 20 16.57 -23.92 13.73
N LEU A 21 15.81 -22.88 13.40
CA LEU A 21 16.27 -21.50 13.50
C LEU A 21 16.53 -21.11 14.96
N HIS A 22 15.68 -21.55 15.89
CA HIS A 22 15.88 -21.30 17.31
C HIS A 22 17.14 -22.01 17.86
N ASP A 23 17.39 -23.26 17.45
CA ASP A 23 18.62 -23.99 17.80
C ASP A 23 19.86 -23.26 17.24
N LEU A 24 19.79 -22.78 15.98
CA LEU A 24 20.87 -22.02 15.36
C LEU A 24 21.19 -20.72 16.13
N LEU A 25 20.17 -19.93 16.46
CA LEU A 25 20.32 -18.70 17.24
C LEU A 25 20.92 -18.98 18.63
N THR A 26 20.49 -20.06 19.28
CA THR A 26 21.02 -20.49 20.58
C THR A 26 22.51 -20.82 20.47
N ARG A 27 22.92 -21.56 19.44
CA ARG A 27 24.34 -21.90 19.18
C ARG A 27 25.19 -20.67 18.86
N LEU A 28 24.65 -19.74 18.07
CA LEU A 28 25.31 -18.46 17.75
C LEU A 28 25.55 -17.64 19.02
N SER A 29 24.52 -17.53 19.88
CA SER A 29 24.63 -16.86 21.17
C SER A 29 25.68 -17.50 22.07
N GLN A 30 25.67 -18.84 22.21
CA GLN A 30 26.69 -19.57 22.98
C GLN A 30 28.11 -19.36 22.44
N THR A 31 28.26 -19.33 21.12
CA THR A 31 29.57 -19.10 20.48
C THR A 31 30.03 -17.66 20.68
N MET A 32 29.10 -16.69 20.65
CA MET A 32 29.39 -15.29 20.98
C MET A 32 29.89 -15.15 22.43
N GLU A 33 29.28 -15.86 23.38
CA GLU A 33 29.77 -15.86 24.78
C GLU A 33 31.17 -16.49 24.90
N LEU A 34 31.48 -17.51 24.10
CA LEU A 34 32.83 -18.09 24.04
C LEU A 34 33.86 -17.10 23.48
N VAL A 35 33.48 -16.29 22.51
CA VAL A 35 34.33 -15.22 21.96
C VAL A 35 34.47 -14.04 22.95
N LYS A 36 33.41 -13.68 23.68
CA LYS A 36 33.50 -12.63 24.73
C LYS A 36 34.39 -13.03 25.89
N SER A 37 34.37 -14.31 26.24
CA SER A 37 35.20 -14.90 27.31
C SER A 37 36.58 -15.34 26.80
N TRP A 38 36.98 -14.89 25.62
CA TRP A 38 38.28 -15.25 25.05
C TRP A 38 39.41 -14.76 25.95
N PRO A 39 40.39 -15.62 26.27
CA PRO A 39 41.51 -15.20 27.10
C PRO A 39 42.31 -14.12 26.37
N GLU A 40 42.35 -12.92 26.93
CA GLU A 40 43.32 -11.90 26.54
C GLU A 40 44.74 -12.38 26.91
N ASP A 41 45.76 -11.92 26.17
CA ASP A 41 47.16 -12.39 26.01
C ASP A 41 47.99 -12.85 27.24
N LYS A 42 47.42 -12.88 28.45
CA LYS A 42 48.06 -13.37 29.68
C LYS A 42 47.85 -14.86 29.95
N GLY A 43 47.25 -15.59 29.00
CA GLY A 43 46.98 -17.03 29.12
C GLY A 43 48.19 -17.91 28.79
N SER A 44 48.23 -19.12 29.36
CA SER A 44 49.14 -20.17 28.91
C SER A 44 48.84 -20.52 27.43
N PRO A 45 49.84 -20.71 26.56
CA PRO A 45 49.63 -21.08 25.16
C PRO A 45 48.80 -22.37 25.00
N SER A 46 48.83 -23.27 25.98
CA SER A 46 47.97 -24.45 26.02
C SER A 46 46.49 -24.11 26.13
N VAL A 47 46.15 -23.08 26.91
CA VAL A 47 44.75 -22.61 27.10
C VAL A 47 44.24 -21.96 25.82
N HIS A 48 45.09 -21.21 25.12
CA HIS A 48 44.75 -20.63 23.81
C HIS A 48 44.46 -21.70 22.76
N VAL A 49 45.25 -22.77 22.68
CA VAL A 49 45.01 -23.89 21.74
C VAL A 49 43.73 -24.64 22.08
N GLU A 50 43.47 -24.90 23.37
CA GLU A 50 42.24 -25.57 23.80
C GLU A 50 40.99 -24.72 23.46
N ASN A 51 41.02 -23.43 23.74
CA ASN A 51 39.92 -22.51 23.42
C ASN A 51 39.74 -22.30 21.92
N ALA A 52 40.82 -22.24 21.14
CA ALA A 52 40.75 -22.24 19.68
C ALA A 52 40.11 -23.51 19.13
N THR A 53 40.45 -24.66 19.68
CA THR A 53 39.83 -25.94 19.28
C THR A 53 38.34 -25.96 19.60
N LYS A 54 37.93 -25.45 20.78
CA LYS A 54 36.52 -25.31 21.16
C LYS A 54 35.76 -24.37 20.23
N LEU A 55 36.34 -23.22 19.88
CA LEU A 55 35.74 -22.28 18.94
C LEU A 55 35.59 -22.88 17.54
N ILE A 56 36.62 -23.55 17.03
CA ILE A 56 36.55 -24.23 15.73
C ILE A 56 35.44 -25.28 15.73
N ALA A 57 35.30 -26.05 16.80
CA ALA A 57 34.21 -27.02 16.95
C ALA A 57 32.83 -26.32 16.97
N ALA A 58 32.69 -25.22 17.72
CA ALA A 58 31.45 -24.44 17.77
C ALA A 58 31.06 -23.87 16.40
N ILE A 59 32.03 -23.32 15.66
CA ILE A 59 31.82 -22.82 14.29
C ILE A 59 31.37 -23.96 13.37
N ARG A 60 32.01 -25.13 13.45
CA ARG A 60 31.59 -26.31 12.66
C ARG A 60 30.15 -26.71 12.98
N HIS A 61 29.76 -26.69 14.25
CA HIS A 61 28.37 -26.97 14.64
C HIS A 61 27.38 -25.95 14.08
N ILE A 62 27.73 -24.65 14.05
CA ILE A 62 26.92 -23.61 13.42
C ILE A 62 26.76 -23.89 11.92
N VAL A 63 27.85 -24.20 11.22
CA VAL A 63 27.81 -24.52 9.77
C VAL A 63 26.92 -25.73 9.50
N THR A 64 27.02 -26.80 10.30
CA THR A 64 26.12 -27.96 10.16
C THR A 64 24.67 -27.62 10.47
N ALA A 65 24.39 -26.73 11.42
CA ALA A 65 23.04 -26.27 11.71
C ALA A 65 22.47 -25.42 10.56
N LEU A 66 23.27 -24.54 9.96
CA LEU A 66 22.90 -23.77 8.77
C LEU A 66 22.55 -24.68 7.58
N GLN A 67 23.39 -25.68 7.31
CA GLN A 67 23.13 -26.66 6.25
C GLN A 67 21.79 -27.38 6.46
N LYS A 68 21.44 -27.74 7.70
CA LYS A 68 20.14 -28.37 8.01
C LYS A 68 18.96 -27.43 7.74
N VAL A 69 19.08 -26.15 8.11
CA VAL A 69 18.05 -25.13 7.82
C VAL A 69 17.87 -24.99 6.31
N GLU A 70 18.98 -24.92 5.56
CA GLU A 70 18.96 -24.84 4.11
C GLU A 70 18.30 -26.08 3.48
N SER A 71 18.66 -27.29 3.92
CA SER A 71 18.04 -28.54 3.43
C SER A 71 16.52 -28.54 3.60
N ILE A 72 16.01 -28.12 4.76
CA ILE A 72 14.56 -28.04 5.01
C ILE A 72 13.88 -27.08 4.04
N VAL A 73 14.50 -25.93 3.76
CA VAL A 73 13.97 -24.95 2.81
C VAL A 73 14.04 -25.46 1.38
N GLN A 74 15.09 -26.18 0.99
CA GLN A 74 15.24 -26.73 -0.36
C GLN A 74 14.30 -27.92 -0.62
N GLU A 75 14.11 -28.81 0.35
CA GLU A 75 13.22 -29.97 0.24
C GLU A 75 11.76 -29.57 0.09
N ASN A 76 11.34 -28.48 0.76
CA ASN A 76 9.96 -28.00 0.70
C ASN A 76 9.78 -26.85 -0.30
N THR A 77 9.49 -27.21 -1.55
CA THR A 77 9.25 -26.24 -2.64
C THR A 77 8.10 -25.26 -2.36
N ALA A 78 7.07 -25.68 -1.61
CA ALA A 78 5.94 -24.82 -1.24
C ALA A 78 6.35 -23.77 -0.21
N LEU A 79 7.12 -24.18 0.81
CA LEU A 79 7.69 -23.28 1.82
C LEU A 79 8.66 -22.28 1.17
N ARG A 80 9.57 -22.75 0.31
CA ARG A 80 10.48 -21.90 -0.45
C ARG A 80 9.75 -20.85 -1.28
N ARG A 81 8.72 -21.25 -2.04
CA ARG A 81 7.90 -20.28 -2.81
C ARG A 81 7.22 -19.27 -1.89
N THR A 82 6.69 -19.72 -0.75
CA THR A 82 6.02 -18.85 0.23
C THR A 82 7.01 -17.81 0.78
N LEU A 83 8.20 -18.23 1.20
CA LEU A 83 9.26 -17.35 1.69
C LEU A 83 9.74 -16.37 0.60
N GLN A 84 9.89 -16.83 -0.64
CA GLN A 84 10.27 -15.98 -1.77
C GLN A 84 9.18 -14.98 -2.16
N SER A 85 7.91 -15.35 -1.99
CA SER A 85 6.76 -14.47 -2.27
C SER A 85 6.45 -13.49 -1.14
N CYS A 86 7.04 -13.68 0.04
CA CYS A 86 6.83 -12.81 1.19
C CYS A 86 7.63 -11.52 1.00
N ALA A 87 7.00 -10.51 0.39
CA ALA A 87 7.59 -9.18 0.31
C ALA A 87 7.60 -8.55 1.70
N ILE A 88 8.79 -8.41 2.28
CA ILE A 88 8.97 -7.74 3.56
C ILE A 88 9.13 -6.23 3.28
N PRO A 89 8.28 -5.36 3.83
CA PRO A 89 8.45 -3.91 3.69
C PRO A 89 9.81 -3.46 4.22
N THR A 90 10.51 -2.58 3.49
CA THR A 90 11.81 -2.04 3.92
C THR A 90 11.72 -1.35 5.27
N ASP A 91 10.63 -0.63 5.53
CA ASP A 91 10.40 0.06 6.80
C ASP A 91 10.28 -0.92 7.99
N LEU A 92 9.78 -2.14 7.74
CA LEU A 92 9.74 -3.19 8.76
C LEU A 92 11.13 -3.78 9.00
N LEU A 93 11.94 -3.94 7.95
CA LEU A 93 13.35 -4.36 8.09
C LEU A 93 14.15 -3.33 8.88
N ASP A 94 13.99 -2.04 8.56
CA ASP A 94 14.65 -0.95 9.27
C ASP A 94 14.25 -0.92 10.75
N LEU A 95 12.97 -1.19 11.05
CA LEU A 95 12.49 -1.33 12.42
C LEU A 95 13.10 -2.54 13.15
N LEU A 96 13.29 -3.67 12.46
CA LEU A 96 13.91 -4.85 13.06
C LEU A 96 15.41 -4.64 13.32
N ASP A 97 16.09 -3.92 12.43
CA ASP A 97 17.53 -3.66 12.53
C ASP A 97 17.85 -2.55 13.55
N HIS A 98 17.06 -1.48 13.57
CA HIS A 98 17.36 -0.26 14.34
C HIS A 98 16.33 0.09 15.42
N GLY A 99 15.20 -0.61 15.47
CA GLY A 99 14.07 -0.27 16.36
C GLY A 99 14.30 -0.58 17.84
N GLY A 100 15.51 -0.94 18.27
CA GLY A 100 15.84 -1.06 19.69
C GLY A 100 14.99 -2.08 20.45
N GLY A 101 14.51 -3.14 19.78
CA GLY A 101 13.66 -4.17 20.39
C GLY A 101 12.15 -3.90 20.30
N VAL A 102 11.71 -2.96 19.45
CA VAL A 102 10.29 -2.78 19.14
C VAL A 102 9.75 -4.04 18.46
N HIS A 103 8.63 -4.55 18.97
CA HIS A 103 7.98 -5.73 18.42
C HIS A 103 7.41 -5.44 17.01
N PRO A 104 7.58 -6.33 16.01
CA PRO A 104 7.09 -6.10 14.65
C PRO A 104 5.58 -5.87 14.56
N ASP A 105 4.80 -6.34 15.54
CA ASP A 105 3.36 -6.04 15.63
C ASP A 105 3.04 -4.54 15.79
N CYS A 106 3.98 -3.75 16.31
CA CYS A 106 3.81 -2.30 16.38
C CYS A 106 3.74 -1.69 14.98
N PHE A 107 4.52 -2.21 14.03
CA PHE A 107 4.48 -1.78 12.63
C PHE A 107 3.12 -2.10 11.99
N SER A 108 2.63 -3.34 12.14
CA SER A 108 1.35 -3.75 11.55
C SER A 108 0.16 -2.99 12.13
N ARG A 109 0.17 -2.73 13.45
CA ARG A 109 -0.83 -1.88 14.11
C ARG A 109 -0.78 -0.44 13.64
N GLY A 110 0.43 0.14 13.54
CA GLY A 110 0.62 1.50 13.04
C GLY A 110 0.12 1.66 11.60
N LEU A 111 0.48 0.71 10.72
CA LEU A 111 0.04 0.70 9.33
C LEU A 111 -1.50 0.64 9.22
N LEU A 112 -2.13 -0.22 10.02
CA LEU A 112 -3.60 -0.34 10.05
C LEU A 112 -4.25 0.96 10.54
N GLN A 113 -3.72 1.56 11.61
CA GLN A 113 -4.24 2.79 12.17
C GLN A 113 -4.12 3.95 11.17
N GLU A 114 -3.00 4.06 10.48
CA GLU A 114 -2.79 5.06 9.43
C GLU A 114 -3.75 4.86 8.26
N ALA A 115 -3.91 3.61 7.79
CA ALA A 115 -4.87 3.29 6.73
C ALA A 115 -6.31 3.67 7.11
N LEU A 116 -6.72 3.42 8.36
CA LEU A 116 -8.03 3.84 8.87
C LEU A 116 -8.15 5.37 8.96
N GLY A 117 -7.09 6.06 9.38
CA GLY A 117 -7.02 7.51 9.40
C GLY A 117 -7.20 8.12 8.01
N GLN A 118 -6.47 7.60 7.02
CA GLN A 118 -6.56 8.01 5.62
C GLN A 118 -7.96 7.74 5.05
N LEU A 119 -8.56 6.59 5.36
CA LEU A 119 -9.92 6.26 4.96
C LEU A 119 -10.94 7.23 5.56
N ALA A 120 -10.82 7.56 6.84
CA ALA A 120 -11.69 8.55 7.49
C ALA A 120 -11.52 9.95 6.85
N GLY A 121 -10.29 10.34 6.52
CA GLY A 121 -10.00 11.57 5.77
C GLY A 121 -10.63 11.58 4.37
N LEU A 122 -10.58 10.46 3.65
CA LEU A 122 -11.22 10.31 2.35
C LEU A 122 -12.75 10.40 2.43
N LYS A 123 -13.37 9.75 3.42
CA LYS A 123 -14.83 9.82 3.64
C LYS A 123 -15.31 11.25 3.88
N ARG A 124 -14.59 12.02 4.70
CA ARG A 124 -14.90 13.45 4.95
C ARG A 124 -14.80 14.28 3.68
N ARG A 125 -13.74 14.09 2.89
CA ARG A 125 -13.57 14.79 1.59
C ARG A 125 -14.64 14.41 0.57
N LYS A 126 -15.02 13.13 0.51
CA LYS A 126 -16.11 12.66 -0.34
C LYS A 126 -17.43 13.37 0.01
N LEU A 127 -17.77 13.44 1.29
CA LEU A 127 -18.98 14.12 1.76
C LEU A 127 -18.96 15.61 1.39
N ALA A 128 -17.84 16.30 1.58
CA ALA A 128 -17.70 17.71 1.20
C ALA A 128 -17.90 17.92 -0.31
N LEU A 129 -17.37 17.02 -1.14
CA LEU A 129 -17.56 17.05 -2.59
C LEU A 129 -19.02 16.76 -2.99
N GLU A 130 -19.71 15.84 -2.30
CA GLU A 130 -21.13 15.58 -2.52
C GLU A 130 -22.01 16.80 -2.18
N MET A 131 -21.70 17.48 -1.08
CA MET A 131 -22.38 18.73 -0.70
C MET A 131 -22.12 19.85 -1.72
N LEU A 132 -20.87 20.00 -2.15
CA LEU A 132 -20.49 20.98 -3.17
C LEU A 132 -21.20 20.70 -4.50
N GLY A 133 -21.18 19.44 -4.95
CA GLY A 133 -21.87 19.02 -6.17
C GLY A 133 -23.37 19.32 -6.12
N SER A 134 -24.00 19.04 -4.97
CA SER A 134 -25.42 19.33 -4.75
C SER A 134 -25.72 20.84 -4.80
N ALA A 135 -24.87 21.67 -4.19
CA ALA A 135 -25.00 23.12 -4.22
C ALA A 135 -24.83 23.70 -5.63
N VAL A 136 -23.84 23.19 -6.39
CA VAL A 136 -23.63 23.58 -7.79
C VAL A 136 -24.83 23.18 -8.66
N GLN A 137 -25.36 21.97 -8.50
CA GLN A 137 -26.55 21.49 -9.19
C GLN A 137 -27.78 22.38 -8.87
N ALA A 138 -27.97 22.75 -7.61
CA ALA A 138 -29.04 23.65 -7.17
C ALA A 138 -28.88 25.06 -7.77
N GLY A 139 -27.65 25.59 -7.82
CA GLY A 139 -27.35 26.88 -8.46
C GLY A 139 -27.66 26.86 -9.97
N LEU A 140 -27.25 25.79 -10.67
CA LEU A 140 -27.52 25.62 -12.10
C LEU A 140 -29.01 25.51 -12.40
N THR A 141 -29.76 24.74 -11.61
CA THR A 141 -31.22 24.60 -11.77
C THR A 141 -31.95 25.90 -11.47
N LYS A 142 -31.54 26.66 -10.45
CA LYS A 142 -32.10 28.00 -10.17
C LYS A 142 -31.82 28.96 -11.33
N LYS A 143 -30.59 28.99 -11.86
CA LYS A 143 -30.22 29.83 -13.01
C LYS A 143 -31.04 29.49 -14.26
N LYS A 144 -31.27 28.20 -14.55
CA LYS A 144 -32.14 27.78 -15.66
C LYS A 144 -33.56 28.30 -15.49
N ARG A 145 -34.13 28.14 -14.29
CA ARG A 145 -35.50 28.62 -13.98
C ARG A 145 -35.64 30.15 -14.10
N THR A 146 -34.65 30.92 -13.66
CA THR A 146 -34.67 32.38 -13.81
C THR A 146 -34.56 32.80 -15.27
N VAL A 147 -33.71 32.14 -16.07
CA VAL A 147 -33.61 32.41 -17.51
C VAL A 147 -34.94 32.08 -18.22
N GLU A 148 -35.59 30.97 -17.87
CA GLU A 148 -36.92 30.62 -18.39
C GLU A 148 -37.98 31.65 -17.96
N ALA A 149 -38.00 32.08 -16.69
CA ALA A 149 -38.92 33.10 -16.20
C ALA A 149 -38.72 34.46 -16.87
N ASP A 150 -37.48 34.89 -17.10
CA ASP A 150 -37.15 36.15 -17.77
C ASP A 150 -37.55 36.11 -19.26
N THR A 151 -37.39 34.95 -19.93
CA THR A 151 -37.90 34.79 -21.31
C THR A 151 -39.43 34.80 -21.40
N VAL A 152 -40.14 34.41 -20.34
CA VAL A 152 -41.60 34.47 -20.28
C VAL A 152 -42.09 35.89 -19.96
N LEU A 153 -41.40 36.63 -19.10
CA LEU A 153 -41.69 38.05 -18.80
C LEU A 153 -41.47 38.94 -20.02
N LEU A 154 -40.39 38.74 -20.77
CA LEU A 154 -40.15 39.44 -22.05
C LEU A 154 -41.21 39.14 -23.12
N LYS A 155 -41.92 37.99 -23.03
CA LYS A 155 -43.08 37.70 -23.90
C LYS A 155 -44.39 38.34 -23.42
N ARG A 156 -44.47 38.74 -22.14
CA ARG A 156 -45.71 39.24 -21.51
C ARG A 156 -45.80 40.77 -21.46
N GLU A 157 -44.69 41.48 -21.65
CA GLU A 157 -44.67 42.95 -21.85
C GLU A 157 -44.81 43.37 -23.33
N ARG A 158 -45.61 42.65 -24.13
CA ARG A 158 -46.05 43.16 -25.43
C ARG A 158 -47.48 43.71 -25.25
N PRO A 159 -47.70 45.03 -25.22
CA PRO A 159 -49.05 45.58 -25.18
C PRO A 159 -49.80 45.14 -26.43
N GLU A 160 -51.01 44.60 -26.24
CA GLU A 160 -51.96 44.43 -27.33
C GLU A 160 -52.31 45.82 -27.90
N LEU A 161 -51.82 46.09 -29.10
CA LEU A 161 -52.41 47.05 -30.02
C LEU A 161 -53.01 46.25 -31.18
N LEU A 162 -54.31 46.44 -31.36
CA LEU A 162 -55.19 45.85 -32.38
C LEU A 162 -54.75 46.16 -33.84
N PRO A 163 -55.35 45.50 -34.84
CA PRO A 163 -54.69 44.99 -36.04
C PRO A 163 -54.79 45.96 -37.22
N GLY A 164 -53.83 45.88 -38.13
CA GLY A 164 -53.98 46.48 -39.46
C GLY A 164 -52.67 46.70 -40.17
N ALA A 165 -52.24 45.70 -40.94
CA ALA A 165 -51.78 45.83 -42.33
C ALA A 165 -51.06 44.54 -42.72
N ALA A 166 -51.62 43.88 -43.73
CA ALA A 166 -51.06 42.72 -44.40
C ALA A 166 -49.86 43.10 -45.29
N LEU A 167 -49.25 42.05 -45.85
CA LEU A 167 -48.24 41.97 -46.92
C LEU A 167 -46.79 42.03 -46.39
N ASP A 168 -45.87 41.13 -46.70
CA ASP A 168 -45.85 40.10 -47.73
C ASP A 168 -44.76 39.03 -47.41
N GLU A 169 -45.01 37.83 -47.92
CA GLU A 169 -44.09 36.77 -48.35
C GLU A 169 -42.95 36.20 -47.45
N ASN A 170 -43.13 34.89 -47.19
CA ASN A 170 -42.20 33.84 -46.77
C ASN A 170 -41.36 33.37 -48.00
N PRO A 171 -40.49 32.33 -47.94
CA PRO A 171 -39.50 31.89 -46.95
C PRO A 171 -38.08 31.73 -47.58
N ALA A 172 -37.00 31.69 -46.78
CA ALA A 172 -35.78 30.98 -47.17
C ALA A 172 -34.90 30.61 -45.95
N GLU A 173 -34.89 29.32 -45.60
CA GLU A 173 -33.69 28.68 -45.02
C GLU A 173 -32.55 28.70 -46.06
N PRO A 174 -31.26 28.67 -45.65
CA PRO A 174 -30.60 27.37 -45.55
C PRO A 174 -29.50 27.23 -44.46
N SER A 175 -29.43 26.00 -43.93
CA SER A 175 -28.23 25.15 -43.79
C SER A 175 -26.97 25.64 -43.05
N SER A 176 -26.71 24.96 -41.93
CA SER A 176 -25.51 24.14 -41.66
C SER A 176 -24.18 24.54 -42.32
N LYS A 177 -23.20 24.98 -41.51
CA LYS A 177 -21.78 24.66 -41.72
C LYS A 177 -21.08 24.31 -40.41
N ARG A 178 -20.79 23.02 -40.24
CA ARG A 178 -19.67 22.51 -39.43
C ARG A 178 -18.38 23.12 -39.96
N GLN A 179 -17.53 23.64 -39.08
CA GLN A 179 -16.13 23.85 -39.39
C GLN A 179 -15.27 23.06 -38.42
N ARG A 180 -14.77 21.95 -38.97
CA ARG A 180 -13.69 21.09 -38.49
C ARG A 180 -12.38 21.80 -38.83
N ILE A 181 -11.51 22.00 -37.86
CA ILE A 181 -10.09 22.25 -38.11
C ILE A 181 -9.35 21.07 -37.49
N GLN A 182 -8.77 20.25 -38.36
CA GLN A 182 -7.68 19.34 -38.06
C GLN A 182 -6.37 20.00 -38.53
N ASP A 183 -5.26 19.41 -38.08
CA ASP A 183 -3.89 19.51 -38.60
C ASP A 183 -3.02 20.62 -37.97
N THR A 184 -1.77 20.40 -37.54
CA THR A 184 -0.82 19.29 -37.78
C THR A 184 0.41 19.38 -36.85
N SER A 185 1.07 18.23 -36.62
CA SER A 185 2.54 17.98 -36.52
C SER A 185 3.35 18.73 -35.43
N ALA A 186 3.96 18.09 -34.42
CA ALA A 186 5.10 17.13 -34.42
C ALA A 186 6.37 17.71 -35.08
N PRO A 187 7.61 17.38 -34.65
CA PRO A 187 8.07 16.17 -33.94
C PRO A 187 8.31 16.30 -32.44
#